data_AF-A0A1S0U3I4-F1
#
_entry.id   AF-A0A1S0U3I4-F1
#
_cell.length_a   1.000
_cell.length_b   1.000
_cell.length_c   1.000
_cell.angle_alpha   90.00
_cell.angle_beta   90.00
_cell.angle_gamma   90.00
#
_symmetry.space_group_name_H-M   'P 1'
#
loop_
_entity.id
_entity.type
_entity.pdbx_description
1 polymer ?
#
loop_
_entity_poly.entity_id
_entity_poly.type
_entity_poly.pdbx_seq_one_letter_code
_entity_poly.pdbx_strand_id
1 'polypeptide(L)'
;MEQHGKSREKCRSRQEHEFKYQTYISLTQRLVVATDEKVTTSGRETSTQPQIVARCCSKEYAECCTESVDFAKPLRCNGMMLGTRIDVTQCIQKKMYGEHHPMLLNLTDALCCDVFADDDNDEKGHCLTECITVMQIPALRNDKKLKRIKGCRRTNQLYKCFTRCLQWLHNKTEDEVLDFEQECSIKLKMLPGKVYIGPEIK
;
A
#
# COMPACT_ATOMS: atom_id res chain seq x y z
N MET A 1 -22.95 8.42 -32.85
CA MET A 1 -23.66 7.83 -31.68
C MET A 1 -22.68 7.07 -30.78
N GLU A 2 -21.55 7.68 -30.36
CA GLU A 2 -20.43 6.95 -29.72
C GLU A 2 -19.94 7.56 -28.38
N GLN A 3 -20.74 8.39 -27.71
CA GLN A 3 -20.35 8.98 -26.42
C GLN A 3 -20.99 8.32 -25.19
N HIS A 4 -21.98 7.45 -25.37
CA HIS A 4 -22.68 6.79 -24.24
C HIS A 4 -21.97 5.53 -23.68
N GLY A 5 -20.96 4.98 -24.36
CA GLY A 5 -20.24 3.78 -23.92
C GLY A 5 -19.21 4.01 -22.80
N LYS A 6 -18.36 5.04 -22.95
CA LYS A 6 -17.25 5.33 -22.01
C LYS A 6 -17.68 5.76 -20.62
N SER A 7 -18.85 6.40 -20.49
CA SER A 7 -19.39 6.84 -19.20
C SER A 7 -19.89 5.67 -18.34
N ARG A 8 -20.40 4.59 -18.96
CA ARG A 8 -20.87 3.39 -18.26
C ARG A 8 -19.72 2.54 -17.71
N GLU A 9 -18.58 2.46 -18.40
CA GLU A 9 -17.39 1.76 -17.90
C GLU A 9 -16.75 2.46 -16.69
N LYS A 10 -16.73 3.80 -16.66
CA LYS A 10 -16.21 4.59 -15.53
C LYS A 10 -17.06 4.47 -14.26
N CYS A 11 -18.39 4.40 -14.39
CA CYS A 11 -19.28 4.14 -13.26
C CYS A 11 -19.15 2.69 -12.74
N ARG A 12 -18.92 1.73 -13.63
CA ARG A 12 -18.70 0.32 -13.26
C ARG A 12 -17.39 0.12 -12.50
N SER A 13 -16.30 0.79 -12.92
CA SER A 13 -15.03 0.74 -12.19
C SER A 13 -15.14 1.39 -10.81
N ARG A 14 -15.93 2.46 -10.66
CA ARG A 14 -16.17 3.14 -9.38
C ARG A 14 -16.95 2.26 -8.40
N GLN A 15 -17.99 1.55 -8.87
CA GLN A 15 -18.76 0.60 -8.04
C GLN A 15 -17.94 -0.64 -7.65
N GLU A 16 -17.08 -1.16 -8.54
CA GLU A 16 -16.15 -2.25 -8.21
C GLU A 16 -15.07 -1.82 -7.20
N HIS A 17 -14.66 -0.55 -7.23
CA HIS A 17 -13.74 0.04 -6.24
C HIS A 17 -14.42 0.21 -4.87
N GLU A 18 -15.66 0.70 -4.84
CA GLU A 18 -16.49 0.83 -3.63
C GLU A 18 -16.75 -0.52 -2.97
N PHE A 19 -17.01 -1.57 -3.75
CA PHE A 19 -17.22 -2.92 -3.22
C PHE A 19 -15.93 -3.54 -2.64
N LYS A 20 -14.77 -3.27 -3.26
CA LYS A 20 -13.46 -3.63 -2.69
C LYS A 20 -13.17 -2.86 -1.40
N TYR A 21 -13.55 -1.58 -1.34
CA TYR A 21 -13.38 -0.69 -0.19
C TYR A 21 -14.24 -1.12 1.01
N GLN A 22 -15.50 -1.48 0.78
CA GLN A 22 -16.41 -1.98 1.83
C GLN A 22 -15.99 -3.35 2.39
N THR A 23 -15.45 -4.22 1.53
CA THR A 23 -14.88 -5.51 1.97
C THR A 23 -13.62 -5.30 2.83
N TYR A 24 -12.82 -4.27 2.50
CA TYR A 24 -11.60 -3.93 3.23
C TYR A 24 -11.87 -3.29 4.60
N ILE A 25 -12.86 -2.39 4.70
CA ILE A 25 -13.30 -1.75 5.96
C ILE A 25 -13.90 -2.76 6.94
N SER A 26 -14.66 -3.74 6.46
CA SER A 26 -15.29 -4.75 7.32
C SER A 26 -14.28 -5.73 7.94
N LEU A 27 -13.12 -5.92 7.30
CA LEU A 27 -12.04 -6.78 7.80
C LEU A 27 -11.17 -6.09 8.86
N THR A 28 -10.95 -4.77 8.76
CA THR A 28 -10.17 -4.01 9.76
C THR A 28 -10.92 -3.81 11.08
N GLN A 29 -12.25 -3.81 11.10
CA GLN A 29 -13.04 -3.72 12.33
C GLN A 29 -13.08 -5.01 13.17
N ARG A 30 -12.57 -6.16 12.69
CA ARG A 30 -12.65 -7.45 13.39
C ARG A 30 -11.34 -7.97 13.99
N LEU A 31 -10.21 -7.26 13.84
CA LEU A 31 -8.88 -7.77 14.23
C LEU A 31 -8.30 -7.16 15.51
N VAL A 32 -9.07 -6.41 16.30
CA VAL A 32 -8.61 -5.85 17.58
C VAL A 32 -9.06 -6.74 18.75
N VAL A 33 -8.43 -7.92 18.90
CA VAL A 33 -8.41 -8.62 20.20
C VAL A 33 -7.04 -9.28 20.42
N ALA A 34 -6.33 -8.71 21.39
CA ALA A 34 -5.29 -9.28 22.27
C ALA A 34 -4.06 -9.98 21.65
N THR A 35 -2.86 -9.51 22.02
CA THR A 35 -2.08 -10.18 23.07
C THR A 35 -1.02 -9.25 23.67
N ASP A 36 -0.90 -9.40 24.99
CA ASP A 36 0.08 -8.82 25.90
C ASP A 36 1.40 -9.63 25.87
N GLU A 37 2.42 -9.08 26.51
CA GLU A 37 3.68 -9.67 26.99
C GLU A 37 4.99 -9.65 26.15
N LYS A 38 5.92 -8.92 26.78
CA LYS A 38 7.32 -9.23 27.15
C LYS A 38 8.46 -8.96 26.16
N VAL A 39 9.17 -7.87 26.50
CA VAL A 39 10.53 -7.50 26.13
C VAL A 39 11.52 -8.62 26.48
N THR A 40 12.39 -9.00 25.53
CA THR A 40 13.68 -9.62 25.86
C THR A 40 14.76 -9.12 24.90
N THR A 41 15.90 -8.79 25.49
CA THR A 41 17.09 -8.12 24.96
C THR A 41 17.89 -8.91 23.94
N SER A 42 18.40 -8.16 22.95
CA SER A 42 19.77 -8.17 22.41
C SER A 42 20.41 -9.50 21.96
N GLY A 43 20.43 -9.69 20.64
CA GLY A 43 21.36 -10.57 19.93
C GLY A 43 21.19 -10.36 18.43
N ARG A 44 22.15 -9.72 17.75
CA ARG A 44 22.08 -9.51 16.30
C ARG A 44 22.42 -10.82 15.58
N GLU A 45 21.48 -11.76 15.58
CA GLU A 45 21.49 -12.89 14.65
C GLU A 45 21.28 -12.36 13.24
N THR A 46 22.32 -12.44 12.39
CA THR A 46 22.13 -12.33 10.94
C THR A 46 21.41 -13.59 10.45
N SER A 47 20.09 -13.60 10.62
CA SER A 47 19.24 -14.68 10.11
C SER A 47 19.36 -14.71 8.58
N THR A 48 19.68 -15.87 8.01
CA THR A 48 19.73 -16.03 6.55
C THR A 48 18.31 -15.98 5.96
N GLN A 49 18.16 -15.63 4.68
CA GLN A 49 16.84 -15.57 4.02
C GLN A 49 15.98 -16.84 4.23
N PRO A 50 16.53 -18.08 4.13
CA PRO A 50 15.77 -19.30 4.43
C PRO A 50 15.28 -19.39 5.88
N GLN A 51 16.07 -18.94 6.86
CA GLN A 51 15.67 -18.93 8.27
C GLN A 51 14.54 -17.92 8.53
N ILE A 52 14.58 -16.77 7.83
CA ILE A 52 13.53 -15.76 7.91
C ILE A 52 12.22 -16.31 7.36
N VAL A 53 12.25 -16.95 6.19
CA VAL A 53 11.07 -17.58 5.58
C VAL A 53 10.50 -18.65 6.49
N ALA A 54 11.33 -19.54 7.04
CA ALA A 54 10.87 -20.60 7.94
C ALA A 54 10.24 -20.08 9.24
N ARG A 55 10.65 -18.89 9.72
CA ARG A 55 10.08 -18.24 10.90
C ARG A 55 8.80 -17.46 10.61
N CYS A 56 8.61 -16.98 9.38
CA CYS A 56 7.52 -16.06 9.05
C CYS A 56 6.42 -16.65 8.18
N CYS A 57 6.68 -17.75 7.48
CA CYS A 57 5.79 -18.32 6.48
C CYS A 57 5.43 -19.77 6.85
N SER A 58 4.16 -20.15 6.69
CA SER A 58 3.73 -21.53 6.90
C SER A 58 4.39 -22.46 5.89
N LYS A 59 4.50 -23.76 6.24
CA LYS A 59 5.10 -24.76 5.35
C LYS A 59 4.42 -24.84 3.98
N GLU A 60 3.11 -24.62 3.94
CA GLU A 60 2.31 -24.58 2.71
C GLU A 60 2.79 -23.52 1.71
N TYR A 61 3.22 -22.35 2.20
CA TYR A 61 3.62 -21.22 1.36
C TYR A 61 5.14 -21.00 1.29
N ALA A 62 5.94 -21.89 1.88
CA ALA A 62 7.38 -21.71 2.07
C ALA A 62 8.14 -21.48 0.76
N GLU A 63 7.82 -22.21 -0.30
CA GLU A 63 8.45 -22.05 -1.62
C GLU A 63 8.15 -20.67 -2.23
N CYS A 64 6.87 -20.28 -2.26
CA CYS A 64 6.45 -18.96 -2.75
C CYS A 64 7.05 -17.80 -1.92
N CYS A 65 7.11 -17.95 -0.60
CA CYS A 65 7.76 -16.98 0.29
C CYS A 65 9.26 -16.88 0.00
N THR A 66 9.94 -18.01 -0.19
CA THR A 66 11.36 -18.06 -0.59
C THR A 66 11.58 -17.32 -1.91
N GLU A 67 10.79 -17.63 -2.94
CA GLU A 67 10.89 -16.94 -4.23
C GLU A 67 10.67 -15.42 -4.08
N SER A 68 9.65 -15.02 -3.32
CA SER A 68 9.35 -13.60 -3.09
C SER A 68 10.49 -12.86 -2.40
N VAL A 69 11.17 -13.52 -1.46
CA VAL A 69 12.30 -12.96 -0.70
C VAL A 69 13.57 -12.91 -1.55
N ASP A 70 13.92 -14.01 -2.20
CA ASP A 70 15.17 -14.16 -2.96
C ASP A 70 15.20 -13.23 -4.17
N PHE A 71 14.06 -13.11 -4.86
CA PHE A 71 13.95 -12.30 -6.08
C PHE A 71 13.33 -10.92 -5.84
N ALA A 72 13.07 -10.53 -4.60
CA ALA A 72 12.42 -9.28 -4.22
C ALA A 72 11.13 -9.01 -5.03
N LYS A 73 10.26 -10.03 -5.14
CA LYS A 73 8.98 -9.98 -5.85
C LYS A 73 7.81 -9.74 -4.86
N PRO A 74 6.66 -9.24 -5.35
CA PRO A 74 5.44 -9.17 -4.54
C PRO A 74 5.03 -10.54 -4.00
N LEU A 75 4.65 -10.61 -2.72
CA LEU A 75 4.19 -11.85 -2.11
C LEU A 75 2.78 -12.20 -2.62
N ARG A 76 2.70 -13.17 -3.54
CA ARG A 76 1.45 -13.57 -4.21
C ARG A 76 1.27 -15.09 -4.20
N CYS A 77 1.27 -15.69 -3.03
CA CYS A 77 1.07 -17.12 -2.89
C CYS A 77 -0.39 -17.51 -3.16
N ASN A 78 -0.59 -18.53 -4.00
CA ASN A 78 -1.92 -19.05 -4.31
C ASN A 78 -2.58 -19.59 -3.03
N GLY A 79 -3.86 -19.28 -2.81
CA GLY A 79 -4.60 -19.69 -1.62
C GLY A 79 -4.35 -18.86 -0.35
N MET A 80 -3.29 -18.03 -0.32
CA MET A 80 -2.99 -17.20 0.84
C MET A 80 -3.97 -16.02 0.98
N MET A 81 -4.73 -16.03 2.08
CA MET A 81 -5.65 -14.95 2.46
C MET A 81 -4.92 -13.61 2.70
N LEU A 82 -5.64 -12.50 2.51
CA LEU A 82 -5.08 -11.15 2.66
C LEU A 82 -4.50 -10.90 4.06
N GLY A 83 -5.20 -11.29 5.13
CA GLY A 83 -4.72 -11.13 6.51
C GLY A 83 -3.38 -11.84 6.72
N THR A 84 -3.29 -13.11 6.36
CA THR A 84 -2.05 -13.89 6.41
C THR A 84 -0.93 -13.23 5.60
N ARG A 85 -1.24 -12.67 4.43
CA ARG A 85 -0.25 -11.97 3.60
C ARG A 85 0.29 -10.72 4.29
N ILE A 86 -0.56 -9.95 4.98
CA ILE A 86 -0.14 -8.78 5.77
C ILE A 86 0.81 -9.25 6.88
N ASP A 87 0.43 -10.27 7.64
CA ASP A 87 1.22 -10.79 8.77
C ASP A 87 2.59 -11.32 8.33
N VAL A 88 2.62 -12.14 7.27
CA VAL A 88 3.87 -12.68 6.69
C VAL A 88 4.76 -11.55 6.20
N THR A 89 4.20 -10.56 5.50
CA THR A 89 4.96 -9.40 4.98
C THR A 89 5.60 -8.62 6.12
N GLN A 90 4.83 -8.31 7.17
CA GLN A 90 5.32 -7.60 8.35
C GLN A 90 6.39 -8.41 9.10
N CYS A 91 6.19 -9.72 9.28
CA CYS A 91 7.17 -10.59 9.92
C CYS A 91 8.50 -10.59 9.16
N ILE A 92 8.47 -10.80 7.84
CA ILE A 92 9.70 -10.81 7.01
C ILE A 92 10.40 -9.46 7.11
N GLN A 93 9.68 -8.35 6.99
CA GLN A 93 10.27 -7.01 7.12
C GLN A 93 10.94 -6.79 8.48
N LYS A 94 10.26 -7.14 9.59
CA LYS A 94 10.82 -7.03 10.94
C LYS A 94 12.07 -7.89 11.11
N LYS A 95 12.08 -9.13 10.61
CA LYS A 95 13.23 -10.04 10.71
C LYS A 95 14.41 -9.60 9.84
N MET A 96 14.17 -9.01 8.67
CA MET A 96 15.24 -8.53 7.78
C MET A 96 15.83 -7.19 8.23
N TYR A 97 15.01 -6.29 8.78
CA TYR A 97 15.40 -4.88 8.96
C TYR A 97 15.31 -4.37 10.40
N GLY A 98 14.80 -5.18 11.34
CA GLY A 98 14.61 -4.80 12.74
C GLY A 98 13.28 -4.08 13.01
N GLU A 99 12.94 -3.92 14.29
CA GLU A 99 11.66 -3.33 14.74
C GLU A 99 11.64 -1.79 14.68
N HIS A 100 12.81 -1.13 14.77
CA HIS A 100 12.90 0.33 14.96
C HIS A 100 13.09 1.13 13.65
N HIS A 101 12.50 0.69 12.54
CA HIS A 101 12.61 1.45 11.30
C HIS A 101 11.63 2.64 11.32
N PRO A 102 12.08 3.91 11.28
CA PRO A 102 11.25 5.09 11.61
C PRO A 102 10.16 5.46 10.57
N MET A 103 9.89 4.60 9.61
CA MET A 103 8.77 4.69 8.67
C MET A 103 8.33 3.25 8.36
N LEU A 104 7.60 2.64 9.28
CA LEU A 104 6.99 1.32 9.07
C LEU A 104 5.88 1.48 8.03
N LEU A 105 6.24 1.37 6.76
CA LEU A 105 5.28 1.11 5.70
C LEU A 105 4.69 -0.28 5.94
N ASN A 106 3.42 -0.34 6.31
CA ASN A 106 2.67 -1.56 6.41
C ASN A 106 1.99 -1.86 5.08
N LEU A 107 1.67 -3.13 4.80
CA LEU A 107 0.93 -3.47 3.59
C LEU A 107 -0.42 -2.73 3.52
N THR A 108 -1.01 -2.41 4.67
CA THR A 108 -2.24 -1.62 4.79
C THR A 108 -2.11 -0.18 4.31
N ASP A 109 -0.90 0.39 4.37
CA ASP A 109 -0.61 1.74 3.89
C ASP A 109 -0.70 1.83 2.36
N ALA A 110 -0.88 0.70 1.66
CA ALA A 110 -1.21 0.69 0.24
C ALA A 110 -2.51 1.43 -0.08
N LEU A 111 -3.39 1.68 0.90
CA LEU A 111 -4.52 2.60 0.77
C LEU A 111 -4.08 4.00 0.30
N CYS A 112 -2.92 4.49 0.76
CA CYS A 112 -2.38 5.77 0.33
C CYS A 112 -1.97 5.80 -1.14
N CYS A 113 -1.87 4.65 -1.82
CA CYS A 113 -1.53 4.60 -3.24
C CYS A 113 -2.65 5.20 -4.12
N ASP A 114 -3.89 5.32 -3.62
CA ASP A 114 -5.02 5.93 -4.34
C ASP A 114 -4.79 7.40 -4.72
N VAL A 115 -3.82 8.08 -4.10
CA VAL A 115 -3.39 9.41 -4.54
C VAL A 115 -2.89 9.42 -5.97
N PHE A 116 -2.42 8.28 -6.48
CA PHE A 116 -1.96 8.13 -7.86
C PHE A 116 -3.05 7.63 -8.81
N ALA A 117 -4.26 7.35 -8.32
CA ALA A 117 -5.39 6.98 -9.16
C ALA A 117 -5.91 8.19 -9.95
N ASP A 118 -6.39 7.92 -11.17
CA ASP A 118 -6.97 8.92 -12.08
C ASP A 118 -6.06 10.15 -12.34
N ASP A 119 -4.74 9.96 -12.35
CA ASP A 119 -3.78 11.00 -12.72
C ASP A 119 -3.64 11.09 -14.24
N ASP A 120 -4.13 12.16 -14.84
CA ASP A 120 -4.02 12.42 -16.28
C ASP A 120 -2.56 12.59 -16.73
N ASN A 121 -1.64 12.89 -15.81
CA ASN A 121 -0.20 12.96 -16.10
C ASN A 121 0.48 11.58 -16.05
N ASP A 122 -0.26 10.53 -15.74
CA ASP A 122 0.16 9.13 -15.69
C ASP A 122 -0.93 8.24 -16.32
N GLU A 123 -1.21 8.45 -17.61
CA GLU A 123 -2.31 7.77 -18.33
C GLU A 123 -2.26 6.24 -18.25
N LYS A 124 -1.07 5.66 -18.04
CA LYS A 124 -0.87 4.21 -17.92
C LYS A 124 -0.96 3.70 -16.48
N GLY A 125 -1.16 4.60 -15.50
CA GLY A 125 -1.22 4.27 -14.08
C GLY A 125 0.07 3.63 -13.56
N HIS A 126 1.23 4.04 -14.08
CA HIS A 126 2.52 3.50 -13.69
C HIS A 126 2.82 3.74 -12.21
N CYS A 127 2.54 4.93 -11.69
CA CYS A 127 2.78 5.30 -10.30
C CYS A 127 1.86 4.55 -9.34
N LEU A 128 0.57 4.39 -9.67
CA LEU A 128 -0.36 3.58 -8.89
C LEU A 128 0.11 2.13 -8.83
N THR A 129 0.44 1.55 -9.99
CA THR A 129 0.90 0.17 -10.11
C THR A 129 2.21 -0.05 -9.35
N GLU A 130 3.18 0.85 -9.52
CA GLU A 130 4.46 0.80 -8.82
C GLU A 130 4.26 0.89 -7.30
N CYS A 131 3.41 1.81 -6.83
CA CYS A 131 3.09 1.97 -5.42
C CYS A 131 2.53 0.68 -4.83
N ILE A 132 1.45 0.14 -5.39
CA ILE A 132 0.83 -1.10 -4.90
C ILE A 132 1.83 -2.27 -4.95
N THR A 133 2.63 -2.35 -6.01
CA THR A 133 3.59 -3.43 -6.21
C THR A 133 4.68 -3.40 -5.15
N VAL A 134 5.34 -2.26 -4.92
CA VAL A 134 6.45 -2.20 -3.95
C VAL A 134 6.00 -2.40 -2.53
N MET A 135 4.76 -2.01 -2.19
CA MET A 135 4.16 -2.26 -0.88
C MET A 135 4.05 -3.76 -0.59
N GLN A 136 3.77 -4.57 -1.61
CA GLN A 136 3.65 -6.03 -1.53
C GLN A 136 4.98 -6.78 -1.52
N ILE A 137 6.14 -6.12 -1.70
CA ILE A 137 7.45 -6.79 -1.69
C ILE A 137 7.95 -6.88 -0.24
N PRO A 138 7.99 -8.07 0.39
CA PRO A 138 8.34 -8.21 1.80
C PRO A 138 9.83 -8.00 2.05
N ALA A 139 10.67 -8.43 1.11
CA ALA A 139 12.12 -8.29 1.22
C ALA A 139 12.63 -6.90 0.82
N LEU A 140 11.77 -5.95 0.45
CA LEU A 140 12.21 -4.60 0.10
C LEU A 140 12.14 -3.67 1.32
N ARG A 141 13.25 -3.00 1.62
CA ARG A 141 13.32 -2.04 2.74
C ARG A 141 12.46 -0.81 2.47
N ASN A 142 11.87 -0.23 3.52
CA ASN A 142 10.88 0.84 3.37
C ASN A 142 11.45 2.11 2.70
N ASP A 143 12.69 2.50 2.98
CA ASP A 143 13.36 3.61 2.28
C ASP A 143 13.47 3.35 0.76
N LYS A 144 13.70 2.09 0.35
CA LYS A 144 13.75 1.68 -1.06
C LYS A 144 12.36 1.67 -1.69
N LYS A 145 11.32 1.23 -0.96
CA LYS A 145 9.92 1.34 -1.38
C LYS A 145 9.58 2.81 -1.66
N LEU A 146 9.81 3.69 -0.70
CA LEU A 146 9.58 5.13 -0.81
C LEU A 146 10.35 5.75 -1.98
N LYS A 147 11.62 5.37 -2.18
CA LYS A 147 12.43 5.84 -3.31
C LYS A 147 11.83 5.42 -4.65
N ARG A 148 11.34 4.19 -4.79
CA ARG A 148 10.67 3.71 -6.01
C ARG A 148 9.37 4.45 -6.28
N ILE A 149 8.53 4.65 -5.27
CA ILE A 149 7.27 5.42 -5.39
C ILE A 149 7.56 6.87 -5.79
N LYS A 150 8.52 7.53 -5.13
CA LYS A 150 8.92 8.90 -5.50
C LYS A 150 9.42 8.99 -6.94
N GLY A 151 10.14 7.95 -7.39
CA GLY A 151 10.78 7.86 -8.69
C GLY A 151 9.92 7.26 -9.81
N CYS A 152 8.65 6.92 -9.58
CA CYS A 152 7.78 6.32 -10.60
C CYS A 152 7.56 7.22 -11.82
N ARG A 153 7.79 8.54 -11.67
CA ARG A 153 7.80 9.54 -12.74
C ARG A 153 8.85 10.61 -12.47
N ARG A 154 9.31 11.28 -13.53
CA ARG A 154 10.36 12.32 -13.46
C ARG A 154 10.03 13.44 -12.47
N THR A 155 8.77 13.88 -12.46
CA THR A 155 8.25 14.90 -11.53
C THR A 155 6.99 14.37 -10.86
N ASN A 156 7.15 13.73 -9.70
CA ASN A 156 6.03 13.18 -8.95
C ASN A 156 5.51 14.17 -7.90
N GLN A 157 4.59 15.05 -8.29
CA GLN A 157 3.99 16.02 -7.36
C GLN A 157 3.07 15.35 -6.32
N LEU A 158 2.42 14.24 -6.71
CA LEU A 158 1.53 13.44 -5.87
C LEU A 158 2.29 12.65 -4.79
N TYR A 159 3.62 12.55 -4.85
CA TYR A 159 4.40 11.93 -3.76
C TYR A 159 4.25 12.67 -2.43
N LYS A 160 4.11 14.01 -2.43
CA LYS A 160 3.85 14.77 -1.21
C LYS A 160 2.50 14.39 -0.58
N CYS A 161 1.51 14.17 -1.43
CA CYS A 161 0.20 13.66 -1.07
C CYS A 161 0.25 12.28 -0.46
N PHE A 162 0.98 11.35 -1.10
CA PHE A 162 1.25 10.04 -0.56
C PHE A 162 1.87 10.11 0.85
N THR A 163 2.91 10.93 1.05
CA THR A 163 3.56 11.04 2.36
C THR A 163 2.66 11.66 3.43
N ARG A 164 1.78 12.60 3.07
CA ARG A 164 0.81 13.17 4.01
C ARG A 164 -0.25 12.16 4.43
N CYS A 165 -0.72 11.33 3.49
CA CYS A 165 -1.61 10.23 3.81
C CYS A 165 -0.99 9.28 4.84
N LEU A 166 0.28 8.90 4.66
CA LEU A 166 0.96 8.03 5.62
C LEU A 166 1.02 8.66 7.01
N GLN A 167 1.41 9.94 7.08
CA GLN A 167 1.43 10.68 8.34
C GLN A 167 0.06 10.71 9.01
N TRP A 168 -1.00 10.94 8.23
CA TRP A 168 -2.35 10.92 8.75
C TRP A 168 -2.76 9.53 9.24
N LEU A 169 -2.56 8.47 8.45
CA LEU A 169 -2.89 7.10 8.85
C LEU A 169 -2.15 6.67 10.13
N HIS A 170 -0.91 7.10 10.29
CA HIS A 170 -0.08 6.73 11.45
C HIS A 170 -0.35 7.60 12.69
N ASN A 171 -0.87 8.82 12.50
CA ASN A 171 -1.20 9.75 13.59
C ASN A 171 -2.69 9.81 13.92
N LYS A 172 -3.52 9.03 13.23
CA LYS A 172 -4.97 9.10 13.35
C LYS A 172 -5.42 8.78 14.78
N THR A 173 -6.04 9.75 15.44
CA THR A 173 -6.99 9.54 16.53
C THR A 173 -8.38 9.30 15.93
N GLU A 174 -9.20 8.44 16.54
CA GLU A 174 -10.39 7.80 15.95
C GLU A 174 -11.42 8.75 15.27
N ASP A 175 -11.42 10.05 15.58
CA ASP A 175 -12.46 11.01 15.21
C ASP A 175 -12.26 11.81 13.90
N GLU A 176 -11.10 11.75 13.24
CA GLU A 176 -10.90 12.51 12.00
C GLU A 176 -11.26 11.68 10.75
N VAL A 177 -12.05 12.25 9.84
CA VAL A 177 -12.27 11.72 8.48
C VAL A 177 -11.32 12.46 7.55
N LEU A 178 -10.37 11.73 6.93
CA LEU A 178 -9.50 12.32 5.91
C LEU A 178 -10.32 12.61 4.66
N ASP A 179 -10.57 13.89 4.39
CA ASP A 179 -11.00 14.31 3.06
C ASP A 179 -9.76 14.40 2.15
N PHE A 180 -9.51 13.28 1.49
CA PHE A 180 -8.35 13.11 0.62
C PHE A 180 -8.39 14.04 -0.60
N GLU A 181 -9.57 14.43 -1.08
CA GLU A 181 -9.72 15.34 -2.23
C GLU A 181 -9.45 16.80 -1.84
N GLN A 182 -9.72 17.18 -0.58
CA GLN A 182 -9.37 18.50 -0.03
C GLN A 182 -7.87 18.63 0.25
N GLU A 183 -7.24 17.60 0.83
CA GLU A 183 -5.81 17.65 1.17
C GLU A 183 -4.88 17.49 -0.04
N CYS A 184 -5.39 16.88 -1.11
CA CYS A 184 -4.66 16.60 -2.34
C CYS A 184 -5.39 17.15 -3.55
N SER A 185 -5.16 18.44 -3.81
CA SER A 185 -5.78 19.18 -4.91
C SER A 185 -5.76 18.38 -6.21
N ILE A 186 -6.95 18.11 -6.73
CA ILE A 186 -7.17 17.45 -8.02
C ILE A 186 -6.45 18.15 -9.18
N LYS A 187 -6.12 19.44 -9.03
CA LYS A 187 -5.28 20.19 -9.97
C LYS A 187 -3.93 19.51 -10.24
N LEU A 188 -3.37 18.79 -9.27
CA LEU A 188 -2.11 18.04 -9.41
C LEU A 188 -2.24 16.81 -10.31
N LYS A 189 -3.47 16.31 -10.50
CA LYS A 189 -3.81 15.14 -11.33
C LYS A 189 -4.23 15.53 -12.75
N MET A 190 -4.48 16.81 -13.02
CA MET A 190 -5.08 17.26 -14.27
C MET A 190 -4.06 17.81 -15.26
N LEU A 191 -4.26 17.53 -16.54
CA LEU A 191 -3.54 18.21 -17.61
C LEU A 191 -4.04 19.65 -17.78
N PRO A 192 -3.19 20.58 -18.24
CA PRO A 192 -3.61 21.94 -18.57
C PRO A 192 -4.82 21.97 -19.51
N GLY A 193 -5.80 22.82 -19.21
CA GLY A 193 -7.00 23.01 -20.03
C GLY A 193 -8.15 22.02 -19.75
N LYS A 194 -7.98 21.04 -18.85
CA LYS A 194 -9.09 20.21 -18.37
C LYS A 194 -9.91 20.94 -17.31
N VAL A 195 -11.22 20.72 -17.32
CA VAL A 195 -12.16 21.26 -16.33
C VAL A 195 -12.49 20.18 -15.31
N TYR A 196 -12.39 20.53 -14.04
CA TYR A 196 -12.79 19.66 -12.96
C TYR A 196 -14.31 19.77 -12.76
N ILE A 197 -14.99 18.63 -12.71
CA ILE A 197 -16.43 18.53 -12.45
C ILE A 197 -16.59 17.67 -11.19
N GLY A 198 -16.80 18.33 -10.05
CA GLY A 198 -16.96 17.69 -8.73
C GLY A 198 -17.21 18.72 -7.63
N PRO A 199 -17.21 18.29 -6.35
CA PRO A 199 -17.38 19.17 -5.20
C PRO A 199 -16.37 20.32 -5.20
N GLU A 200 -16.77 21.49 -4.69
CA GLU A 200 -15.90 22.67 -4.61
C GLU A 200 -14.59 22.34 -3.87
N ILE A 201 -13.47 22.68 -4.51
CA ILE A 201 -12.14 22.56 -3.91
C ILE A 201 -11.97 23.78 -3.02
N LYS A 202 -11.95 23.59 -1.70
CA LYS A 202 -11.72 24.65 -0.71
C LYS A 202 -10.29 25.19 -0.73
#